data_AF-A0A7V8X6T4-F1
#
_entry.id   AF-A0A7V8X6T4-F1
#
_cell.length_a   1.000
_cell.length_b   1.000
_cell.length_c   1.000
_cell.angle_alpha   90.00
_cell.angle_beta   90.00
_cell.angle_gamma   90.00
#
_symmetry.space_group_name_H-M   'P 1'
#
loop_
_entity.id
_entity.type
_entity.pdbx_description
1 polymer ?
#
loop_
_entity_poly.entity_id
_entity_poly.type
_entity_poly.pdbx_seq_one_letter_code
_entity_poly.pdbx_strand_id
1 'polypeptide(L)'
;MAMATSNTTAESIEQFASKVRGGIVQPGDDAYEATRHIYNQNIDRSPALILMCVDSADVIAGVNYAREQGLDLSIRGGRHNVAGFGSNDDGVVVDLRQMNNVHVDPDRKIAWVGGGATWGDVDHAAWPFGLATPGG
;
A
#
# COMPACT_ATOMS: atom_id res chain seq x y z
N MET A 1 23.13 -6.36 -22.96
CA MET A 1 22.23 -5.70 -21.99
C MET A 1 21.18 -6.75 -21.64
N ALA A 2 21.36 -7.47 -20.53
CA ALA A 2 20.50 -8.59 -20.20
C ALA A 2 19.12 -8.06 -19.79
N MET A 3 18.08 -8.45 -20.53
CA MET A 3 16.71 -8.33 -20.03
C MET A 3 16.62 -9.21 -18.78
N ALA A 4 16.43 -8.60 -17.61
CA ALA A 4 16.03 -9.33 -16.43
C ALA A 4 14.67 -9.96 -16.74
N THR A 5 14.65 -11.29 -16.86
CA THR A 5 13.41 -12.05 -16.94
C THR A 5 12.64 -11.79 -15.65
N SER A 6 11.42 -11.26 -15.77
CA SER A 6 10.45 -11.19 -14.68
C SER A 6 10.38 -12.55 -13.98
N ASN A 7 10.78 -12.62 -12.70
CA ASN A 7 10.68 -13.84 -11.88
C ASN A 7 9.28 -14.02 -11.26
N THR A 8 8.33 -13.18 -11.64
CA THR A 8 6.95 -13.21 -11.16
C THR A 8 6.15 -14.26 -11.94
N THR A 9 6.36 -15.53 -11.60
CA THR A 9 5.58 -16.66 -12.16
C THR A 9 4.21 -16.75 -11.50
N ALA A 10 3.23 -17.34 -12.19
CA ALA A 10 1.92 -17.61 -11.59
C ALA A 10 2.03 -18.43 -10.29
N GLU A 11 2.93 -19.41 -10.28
CA GLU A 11 3.18 -20.25 -9.09
C GLU A 11 3.73 -19.44 -7.91
N SER A 12 4.70 -18.54 -8.13
CA SER A 12 5.26 -17.72 -7.04
C SER A 12 4.22 -16.74 -6.48
N ILE A 13 3.32 -16.23 -7.32
CA ILE A 13 2.21 -15.37 -6.90
C ILE A 13 1.17 -16.16 -6.11
N GLU A 14 0.81 -17.37 -6.52
CA GLU A 14 -0.11 -18.24 -5.77
C GLU A 14 0.45 -18.59 -4.38
N GLN A 15 1.74 -18.94 -4.32
CA GLN A 15 2.42 -19.17 -3.05
C GLN A 15 2.42 -17.92 -2.17
N PHE A 16 2.64 -16.75 -2.76
CA PHE A 16 2.58 -15.48 -2.05
C PHE A 16 1.16 -15.16 -1.55
N ALA A 17 0.13 -15.38 -2.38
CA ALA A 17 -1.27 -15.21 -2.03
C ALA A 17 -1.67 -16.05 -0.82
N SER A 18 -1.12 -17.26 -0.68
CA SER A 18 -1.37 -18.12 0.49
C SER A 18 -0.80 -17.58 1.82
N LYS A 19 0.12 -16.61 1.76
CA LYS A 19 0.82 -16.02 2.93
C LYS A 19 0.23 -14.68 3.38
N VAL A 20 -0.72 -14.14 2.63
CA VAL A 20 -1.33 -12.83 2.89
C VAL A 20 -2.83 -12.96 3.08
N ARG A 21 -3.41 -12.02 3.81
CA ARG A 21 -4.86 -11.88 3.99
C ARG A 21 -5.44 -10.83 3.06
N GLY A 22 -4.64 -9.82 2.74
CA GLY A 22 -4.95 -8.78 1.78
C GLY A 22 -5.13 -9.30 0.35
N GLY A 23 -5.82 -8.51 -0.47
CA GLY A 23 -6.00 -8.81 -1.89
C GLY A 23 -4.73 -8.55 -2.69
N ILE A 24 -4.47 -9.40 -3.68
CA ILE A 24 -3.44 -9.18 -4.68
C ILE A 24 -4.13 -8.75 -5.97
N VAL A 25 -3.67 -7.65 -6.57
CA VAL A 25 -4.18 -7.13 -7.84
C VAL A 25 -3.05 -7.12 -8.87
N GLN A 26 -3.33 -7.65 -10.06
CA GLN A 26 -2.35 -7.88 -11.13
C GLN A 26 -2.86 -7.36 -12.48
N PRO A 27 -1.97 -7.12 -13.46
CA PRO A 27 -2.39 -6.84 -14.83
C PRO A 27 -3.37 -7.92 -15.33
N GLY A 28 -4.54 -7.48 -15.79
CA GLY A 28 -5.63 -8.37 -16.25
C GLY A 28 -6.78 -8.52 -15.26
N ASP A 29 -6.60 -8.16 -13.98
CA ASP A 29 -7.70 -8.08 -13.03
C ASP A 29 -8.57 -6.84 -13.30
N ASP A 30 -9.89 -6.97 -13.15
CA ASP A 30 -10.85 -5.85 -13.33
C ASP A 30 -10.51 -4.64 -12.45
N ALA A 31 -9.94 -4.89 -11.27
CA ALA A 31 -9.56 -3.84 -10.32
C ALA A 31 -8.23 -3.14 -10.66
N TYR A 32 -7.44 -3.66 -11.61
CA TYR A 32 -6.05 -3.23 -11.81
C TYR A 32 -5.90 -1.77 -12.20
N GLU A 33 -6.62 -1.31 -13.22
CA GLU A 33 -6.53 0.08 -13.69
C GLU A 33 -6.90 1.08 -12.60
N ALA A 34 -8.05 0.86 -11.94
CA ALA A 34 -8.48 1.70 -10.83
C ALA A 34 -7.49 1.67 -9.65
N THR A 35 -6.84 0.52 -9.43
CA THR A 35 -5.93 0.33 -8.30
C THR A 35 -4.54 0.90 -8.57
N ARG A 36 -3.98 0.81 -9.78
CA ARG A 36 -2.59 1.24 -10.05
C ARG A 36 -2.42 2.76 -10.01
N HIS A 37 -3.44 3.53 -10.41
CA HIS A 37 -3.37 4.99 -10.44
C HIS A 37 -3.09 5.63 -9.07
N ILE A 38 -2.31 6.71 -9.10
CA ILE A 38 -1.97 7.54 -7.94
C ILE A 38 -2.52 8.95 -8.13
N TYR A 39 -2.34 9.82 -7.13
CA TYR A 39 -2.86 11.20 -7.18
C TYR A 39 -2.41 11.98 -8.42
N ASN A 40 -1.12 11.92 -8.75
CA ASN A 40 -0.59 12.58 -9.94
C ASN A 40 -0.88 11.74 -11.18
N GLN A 41 -1.91 12.13 -11.94
CA GLN A 41 -2.35 11.42 -13.14
C GLN A 41 -1.35 11.52 -14.32
N ASN A 42 -0.34 12.40 -14.25
CA ASN A 42 0.74 12.41 -15.23
C ASN A 42 1.74 11.25 -15.02
N ILE A 43 1.58 10.46 -13.95
CA ILE A 43 2.44 9.31 -13.65
C ILE A 43 1.65 8.05 -13.97
N ASP A 44 2.02 7.44 -15.09
CA ASP A 44 1.38 6.25 -15.62
C ASP A 44 2.37 5.08 -15.55
N ARG A 45 2.36 4.37 -14.42
CA ARG A 45 3.23 3.22 -14.16
C ARG A 45 2.43 1.93 -14.09
N SER A 46 3.08 0.82 -14.40
CA SER A 46 2.46 -0.51 -14.48
C SER A 46 3.17 -1.51 -13.56
N PRO A 47 2.81 -1.57 -12.26
CA PRO A 47 3.35 -2.56 -11.34
C PRO A 47 3.02 -3.98 -11.79
N ALA A 48 3.95 -4.92 -11.61
CA ALA A 48 3.65 -6.34 -11.83
C ALA A 48 2.60 -6.86 -10.83
N LEU A 49 2.60 -6.32 -9.60
CA LEU A 49 1.70 -6.73 -8.54
C LEU A 49 1.42 -5.60 -7.55
N ILE A 50 0.17 -5.51 -7.08
CA ILE A 50 -0.25 -4.60 -6.02
C ILE A 50 -0.83 -5.43 -4.87
N LEU A 51 -0.18 -5.40 -3.70
CA LEU A 51 -0.68 -6.01 -2.48
C LEU A 51 -1.50 -4.99 -1.67
N MET A 52 -2.79 -5.26 -1.50
CA MET A 52 -3.73 -4.48 -0.68
C MET A 52 -3.69 -4.96 0.77
N CYS A 53 -2.75 -4.44 1.56
CA CYS A 53 -2.49 -4.91 2.92
C CYS A 53 -3.65 -4.57 3.87
N VAL A 54 -4.03 -5.53 4.71
CA VAL A 54 -5.02 -5.34 5.79
C VAL A 54 -4.39 -5.33 7.19
N ASP A 55 -3.17 -5.84 7.33
CA ASP A 55 -2.43 -5.85 8.58
C ASP A 55 -0.91 -5.82 8.35
N SER A 56 -0.15 -5.80 9.46
CA SER A 56 1.31 -5.78 9.41
C SER A 56 1.94 -7.07 8.85
N ALA A 57 1.24 -8.22 8.92
CA ALA A 57 1.77 -9.48 8.39
C ALA A 57 1.79 -9.44 6.86
N ASP A 58 0.76 -8.85 6.24
CA ASP A 58 0.75 -8.60 4.80
C ASP A 58 1.93 -7.73 4.36
N VAL A 59 2.21 -6.63 5.09
CA VAL A 59 3.34 -5.74 4.78
C VAL A 59 4.66 -6.49 4.84
N ILE A 60 4.87 -7.29 5.90
CA ILE A 60 6.08 -8.11 6.06
C ILE A 60 6.21 -9.09 4.90
N ALA A 61 5.12 -9.78 4.55
CA ALA A 61 5.12 -10.73 3.44
C ALA A 61 5.43 -10.04 2.11
N GLY A 62 4.83 -8.88 1.82
CA GLY A 62 5.07 -8.13 0.58
C GLY A 62 6.49 -7.61 0.43
N VAL A 63 7.08 -7.07 1.52
CA VAL A 63 8.49 -6.64 1.53
C VAL A 63 9.42 -7.83 1.27
N ASN A 64 9.18 -8.96 1.95
CA ASN A 64 9.99 -10.16 1.78
C ASN A 64 9.85 -10.73 0.36
N TYR A 65 8.63 -10.76 -0.19
CA TYR A 65 8.37 -11.21 -1.55
C TYR A 65 9.13 -10.37 -2.58
N ALA A 66 9.04 -9.03 -2.50
CA ALA A 66 9.78 -8.15 -3.41
C ALA A 66 11.30 -8.40 -3.34
N ARG A 67 11.85 -8.55 -2.12
CA ARG A 67 13.27 -8.88 -1.91
C ARG A 67 13.64 -10.24 -2.51
N GLU A 68 12.85 -11.28 -2.24
CA GLU A 68 13.11 -12.65 -2.69
C GLU A 68 13.02 -12.80 -4.21
N GLN A 69 12.13 -12.04 -4.85
CA GLN A 69 11.99 -12.01 -6.31
C GLN A 69 12.92 -11.02 -7.00
N GLY A 70 13.63 -10.16 -6.25
CA GLY A 70 14.51 -9.12 -6.80
C GLY A 70 13.75 -8.02 -7.53
N LEU A 71 12.54 -7.69 -7.08
CA LEU A 71 11.65 -6.70 -7.68
C LEU A 71 11.78 -5.35 -6.96
N ASP A 72 11.62 -4.26 -7.72
CA ASP A 72 11.48 -2.93 -7.14
C ASP A 72 10.24 -2.86 -6.23
N LEU A 73 10.38 -2.15 -5.11
CA LEU A 73 9.33 -2.01 -4.11
C LEU A 73 8.90 -0.55 -3.99
N SER A 74 7.60 -0.31 -4.13
CA SER A 74 6.96 0.96 -3.79
C SER A 74 5.95 0.75 -2.66
N ILE A 75 5.87 1.72 -1.75
CA ILE A 75 4.93 1.70 -0.63
C ILE A 75 4.05 2.93 -0.73
N ARG A 76 2.74 2.78 -0.53
CA ARG A 76 1.80 3.91 -0.52
C ARG A 76 0.73 3.80 0.56
N GLY A 77 0.54 4.91 1.29
CA GLY A 77 -0.65 5.18 2.10
C GLY A 77 -1.67 5.99 1.31
N GLY A 78 -1.83 7.28 1.62
CA GLY A 78 -2.79 8.19 0.96
C GLY A 78 -2.53 8.55 -0.51
N ARG A 79 -1.51 7.97 -1.16
CA ARG A 79 -1.19 8.13 -2.61
C ARG A 79 -0.92 9.58 -3.12
N HIS A 80 -0.71 10.55 -2.23
CA HIS A 80 -0.50 11.97 -2.56
C HIS A 80 0.94 12.37 -2.93
N ASN A 81 1.85 11.41 -3.13
CA ASN A 81 3.22 11.75 -3.51
C ASN A 81 3.26 12.33 -4.94
N VAL A 82 3.65 13.60 -5.07
CA VAL A 82 3.68 14.32 -6.36
C VAL A 82 4.70 13.72 -7.34
N ALA A 83 5.82 13.18 -6.84
CA ALA A 83 6.88 12.57 -7.65
C ALA A 83 6.58 11.11 -8.06
N GLY A 84 5.50 10.53 -7.56
CA GLY A 84 5.03 9.18 -7.90
C GLY A 84 5.78 8.01 -7.28
N PHE A 85 6.48 8.22 -6.16
CA PHE A 85 7.20 7.13 -5.47
C PHE A 85 6.29 6.04 -4.89
N GLY A 86 4.98 6.31 -4.84
CA GLY A 86 3.97 5.30 -4.50
C GLY A 86 3.64 4.33 -5.63
N SER A 87 4.41 4.29 -6.73
CA SER A 87 4.23 3.31 -7.81
C SER A 87 5.58 3.01 -8.49
N ASN A 88 5.65 1.91 -9.25
CA ASN A 88 6.80 1.47 -10.04
C ASN A 88 6.32 0.73 -11.29
N ASP A 89 7.24 0.46 -12.21
CA ASP A 89 7.03 -0.41 -13.37
C ASP A 89 7.59 -1.79 -13.06
N ASP A 90 6.85 -2.83 -13.41
CA ASP A 90 7.22 -4.25 -13.31
C ASP A 90 7.57 -4.76 -11.88
N GLY A 91 7.41 -3.93 -10.86
CA GLY A 91 7.71 -4.25 -9.46
C GLY A 91 6.48 -4.54 -8.60
N VAL A 92 6.67 -4.45 -7.29
CA VAL A 92 5.65 -4.67 -6.26
C VAL A 92 5.23 -3.35 -5.66
N VAL A 93 3.92 -3.12 -5.55
CA VAL A 93 3.35 -2.02 -4.77
C VAL A 93 2.69 -2.57 -3.52
N VAL A 94 3.13 -2.12 -2.36
CA VAL A 94 2.48 -2.35 -1.07
C VAL A 94 1.53 -1.17 -0.79
N ASP A 95 0.23 -1.46 -0.84
CA ASP A 95 -0.83 -0.48 -0.60
C ASP A 95 -1.40 -0.65 0.81
N LEU A 96 -1.29 0.41 1.60
CA LEU A 96 -1.67 0.42 3.01
C LEU A 96 -3.09 0.94 3.25
N ARG A 97 -3.86 1.34 2.22
CA ARG A 97 -5.11 2.10 2.40
C ARG A 97 -6.14 1.44 3.32
N GLN A 98 -6.14 0.12 3.43
CA GLN A 98 -7.09 -0.61 4.30
C GLN A 98 -6.62 -0.65 5.76
N MET A 99 -5.36 -0.28 6.03
CA MET A 99 -4.80 -0.07 7.35
C MET A 99 -5.01 1.39 7.80
N ASN A 100 -6.24 1.89 7.73
CA ASN A 100 -6.60 3.29 8.03
C ASN A 100 -7.26 3.50 9.41
N ASN A 101 -7.24 2.48 10.27
CA ASN A 101 -7.81 2.58 11.62
C ASN A 101 -7.09 3.64 12.46
N VAL A 102 -7.86 4.41 13.22
CA VAL A 102 -7.37 5.39 14.20
C VAL A 102 -8.03 5.11 15.56
N HIS A 103 -7.20 4.86 16.57
CA HIS A 103 -7.65 4.70 17.95
C HIS A 103 -7.15 5.88 18.78
N VAL A 104 -8.06 6.55 19.49
CA VAL A 104 -7.74 7.73 20.31
C VAL A 104 -7.98 7.39 21.78
N ASP A 105 -6.98 7.65 22.62
CA ASP A 105 -7.09 7.72 24.07
C ASP A 105 -7.22 9.21 24.46
N PRO A 106 -8.43 9.68 24.85
CA PRO A 106 -8.66 11.09 25.12
C PRO A 106 -8.05 11.57 26.44
N ASP A 107 -7.90 10.68 27.42
CA ASP A 107 -7.35 11.02 28.73
C ASP A 107 -5.84 11.27 28.62
N ARG A 108 -5.15 10.40 27.87
CA ARG A 108 -3.71 10.50 27.63
C ARG A 108 -3.37 11.42 26.45
N LYS A 109 -4.37 11.77 25.61
CA LYS A 109 -4.21 12.54 24.37
C LYS A 109 -3.24 11.87 23.40
N ILE A 110 -3.38 10.56 23.22
CA ILE A 110 -2.56 9.74 22.33
C ILE A 110 -3.45 9.13 21.25
N ALA A 111 -3.00 9.16 20.00
CA ALA A 111 -3.63 8.44 18.91
C ALA A 111 -2.69 7.36 18.35
N TRP A 112 -3.20 6.16 18.12
CA TRP A 112 -2.56 5.11 17.33
C TRP A 112 -3.19 5.11 15.94
N VAL A 113 -2.39 5.40 14.93
CA VAL A 113 -2.84 5.65 13.56
C VAL A 113 -2.23 4.60 12.65
N GLY A 114 -3.07 3.91 11.87
CA GLY A 114 -2.62 2.96 10.86
C GLY A 114 -1.88 3.66 9.70
N GLY A 115 -0.91 2.97 9.09
CA GLY A 115 -0.04 3.54 8.05
C GLY A 115 -0.74 3.95 6.75
N GLY A 116 -1.99 3.53 6.56
CA GLY A 116 -2.85 3.94 5.44
C GLY A 116 -3.79 5.09 5.74
N ALA A 117 -3.88 5.54 6.99
CA ALA A 117 -4.81 6.58 7.39
C ALA A 117 -4.49 7.91 6.69
N THR A 118 -5.55 8.59 6.27
CA THR A 118 -5.51 9.98 5.81
C THR A 118 -5.69 10.92 7.00
N TRP A 119 -5.37 12.21 6.80
CA TRP A 119 -5.68 13.21 7.82
C TRP A 119 -7.19 13.33 8.09
N GLY A 120 -8.03 13.09 7.10
CA GLY A 120 -9.48 13.00 7.29
C GLY A 120 -9.89 11.91 8.28
N ASP A 121 -9.23 10.74 8.26
CA ASP A 121 -9.48 9.66 9.22
C ASP A 121 -9.05 10.07 10.65
N VAL A 122 -7.90 10.74 10.76
CA VAL A 122 -7.37 11.20 12.05
C VAL A 122 -8.26 12.27 12.67
N ASP A 123 -8.63 13.29 11.88
CA ASP A 123 -9.50 14.38 12.33
C ASP A 123 -10.88 13.85 12.71
N HIS A 124 -11.45 12.96 11.90
CA HIS A 124 -12.74 12.34 12.19
C HIS A 124 -12.73 11.55 13.52
N ALA A 125 -11.64 10.82 13.81
CA ALA A 125 -11.52 10.06 15.05
C ALA A 125 -11.24 10.93 16.29
N ALA A 126 -10.50 12.03 16.14
CA ALA A 126 -10.13 12.91 17.25
C ALA A 126 -11.21 13.94 17.60
N TRP A 127 -11.99 14.38 16.60
CA TRP A 127 -13.00 15.43 16.75
C TRP A 127 -14.01 15.20 17.88
N PRO A 128 -14.59 13.98 18.09
CA PRO A 128 -15.54 13.74 19.17
C PRO A 128 -15.01 14.01 20.58
N PHE A 129 -13.68 14.01 20.75
CA PHE A 129 -13.00 14.27 22.03
C PHE A 129 -12.52 15.71 22.18
N GLY A 130 -12.78 16.58 21.19
CA GLY A 130 -12.25 17.95 21.16
C GLY A 130 -10.72 17.98 21.02
N LEU A 131 -10.13 16.93 20.45
CA LEU A 131 -8.69 16.81 20.24
C LEU A 131 -8.34 17.04 18.77
N ALA A 132 -7.13 17.55 18.54
CA ALA A 132 -6.52 17.71 17.23
C ALA A 132 -4.99 17.70 17.38
N THR A 133 -4.28 17.47 16.28
CA THR A 133 -2.82 17.60 16.18
C THR A 133 -2.47 18.19 14.81
N PRO A 134 -1.34 18.90 14.65
CA PRO A 134 -0.93 19.40 13.34
C PRO A 134 -0.82 18.27 12.29
N GLY A 135 -1.44 18.52 11.13
CA GLY A 135 -1.47 17.66 9.94
C GLY A 135 -1.64 18.50 8.68
N GLY A 136 -1.70 17.87 7.52
CA GLY A 136 -1.75 18.53 6.21
C GLY A 136 -2.79 17.98 5.25
#